data_AF-A0A1F8UHJ3-F1
#
_entry.id   AF-A0A1F8UHJ3-F1
#
_cell.length_a   1.000
_cell.length_b   1.000
_cell.length_c   1.000
_cell.angle_alpha   90.00
_cell.angle_beta   90.00
_cell.angle_gamma   90.00
#
_symmetry.space_group_name_H-M   'P 1'
#
loop_
_entity.id
_entity.type
_entity.pdbx_description
1 polymer ?
#
loop_
_entity_poly.entity_id
_entity_poly.type
_entity_poly.pdbx_seq_one_letter_code
_entity_poly.pdbx_strand_id
1 'polypeptide(L)'
;MKKMQILIVMLLALNVQVSICNANNLYLSSVIGKGEYGEKIGKVSEATFRNPYGIAFDKNNNLYIVDSKNNMIKKVVNSVVSTVTGSVKLYDTKGLPMGGFKEGVLKSAEFNEPRNITINAKGEFIVSDTNNNLIRLVSSSKVTTLSGTGEAGYLDGKNTVSKFNKPTGVAMDADGNIFIADTGNNVIRKISTKLEVTTFAGKYSENGAYADGDAQTALFNEPSYIYVSGSTIYVVDSGNHAIRKIEDGKVTTVAGHIFYNDIDNVYAMSGDVNLDAKHSKFNYPKAMTVLDDGTIIIADTWNKKIKYISKLGKIEEFKLLKKMQDGSIENVNISGPIDVVENAGKLYVSDVWDNCIYVFDIENEEGSSQILDIKDKIVYKGIVTDIPVVSDNVNVLVPIRKFFENSQATVDWVAETSEAIVKIEDREYKFKIDNVNVKLMNSSMMVGLKHLKNEYKVDILYDNASNTIFAY
;
A
#
# COMPACT_ATOMS: atom_id res chain seq x y z
N MET A 1 -1.08 67.39 6.08
CA MET A 1 -0.47 66.37 6.96
C MET A 1 -1.49 65.29 7.28
N LYS A 2 -1.29 64.11 6.69
CA LYS A 2 -1.73 62.75 7.07
C LYS A 2 -3.17 62.55 7.58
N LYS A 3 -3.98 61.88 6.76
CA LYS A 3 -4.49 60.54 7.11
C LYS A 3 -4.83 59.77 5.82
N MET A 4 -3.92 58.85 5.52
CA MET A 4 -3.96 57.86 4.45
C MET A 4 -4.98 56.80 4.86
N GLN A 5 -6.09 56.65 4.12
CA GLN A 5 -7.00 55.52 4.26
C GLN A 5 -6.32 54.30 3.63
N ILE A 6 -5.75 53.44 4.48
CA ILE A 6 -5.35 52.09 4.07
C ILE A 6 -6.62 51.24 4.14
N LEU A 7 -7.11 50.85 2.97
CA LEU A 7 -8.07 49.78 2.79
C LEU A 7 -7.38 48.47 3.22
N ILE A 8 -7.64 48.00 4.44
CA ILE A 8 -7.23 46.65 4.85
C ILE A 8 -8.20 45.69 4.16
N VAL A 9 -7.83 45.22 2.97
CA VAL A 9 -8.35 43.97 2.45
C VAL A 9 -7.75 42.89 3.35
N MET A 10 -8.55 42.35 4.27
CA MET A 10 -8.25 41.08 4.91
C MET A 10 -8.15 40.05 3.77
N LEU A 11 -6.92 39.76 3.35
CA LEU A 11 -6.60 38.51 2.68
C LEU A 11 -6.84 37.43 3.76
N LEU A 12 -8.08 36.96 3.85
CA LEU A 12 -8.32 35.60 4.29
C LEU A 12 -7.60 34.74 3.25
N ALA A 13 -6.36 34.40 3.54
CA ALA A 13 -5.73 33.24 2.95
C ALA A 13 -6.61 32.05 3.39
N LEU A 14 -7.66 31.78 2.61
CA LEU A 14 -8.08 30.42 2.42
C LEU A 14 -6.82 29.71 1.93
N ASN A 15 -6.14 29.03 2.84
CA ASN A 15 -5.27 27.92 2.49
C ASN A 15 -6.17 26.90 1.79
N VAL A 16 -6.41 27.13 0.51
CA VAL A 16 -6.82 26.07 -0.39
C VAL A 16 -5.60 25.18 -0.44
N GLN A 17 -5.58 24.11 0.36
CA GLN A 17 -4.69 22.97 0.11
C GLN A 17 -5.02 22.51 -1.31
N VAL A 18 -4.19 22.94 -2.26
CA VAL A 18 -4.29 22.50 -3.65
C VAL A 18 -3.96 21.01 -3.64
N SER A 19 -4.92 20.22 -4.15
CA SER A 19 -4.94 18.76 -4.20
C SER A 19 -3.61 18.19 -4.71
N ILE A 20 -3.06 17.24 -3.95
CA ILE A 20 -1.66 16.80 -3.97
C ILE A 20 -1.40 15.76 -5.09
N CYS A 21 -2.43 15.33 -5.81
CA CYS A 21 -2.39 14.13 -6.65
C CYS A 21 -2.34 14.41 -8.17
N ASN A 22 -1.73 15.52 -8.61
CA ASN A 22 -1.39 15.72 -10.04
C ASN A 22 0.09 15.44 -10.35
N ALA A 23 0.96 15.39 -9.34
CA ALA A 23 2.37 15.12 -9.55
C ALA A 23 2.63 13.60 -9.58
N ASN A 24 2.71 13.03 -10.78
CA ASN A 24 3.14 11.63 -10.98
C ASN A 24 4.64 11.42 -10.67
N ASN A 25 5.34 12.44 -10.18
CA ASN A 25 6.79 12.45 -9.98
C ASN A 25 7.10 12.79 -8.52
N LEU A 26 8.02 12.05 -7.93
CA LEU A 26 8.61 12.31 -6.62
C LEU A 26 10.10 12.59 -6.80
N TYR A 27 10.59 13.73 -6.30
CA TYR A 27 11.99 14.10 -6.43
C TYR A 27 12.77 13.79 -5.17
N LEU A 28 13.88 13.07 -5.30
CA LEU A 28 14.73 12.69 -4.20
C LEU A 28 15.40 13.92 -3.59
N SER A 29 15.05 14.22 -2.35
CA SER A 29 15.59 15.34 -1.58
C SER A 29 16.84 14.93 -0.81
N SER A 30 16.84 13.72 -0.22
CA SER A 30 17.96 13.19 0.55
C SER A 30 17.84 11.68 0.76
N VAL A 31 18.94 11.07 1.20
CA VAL A 31 18.98 9.67 1.65
C VAL A 31 19.54 9.65 3.06
N ILE A 32 18.85 8.94 3.96
CA ILE A 32 19.28 8.71 5.34
C ILE A 32 19.85 7.30 5.42
N GLY A 33 21.13 7.21 5.78
CA GLY A 33 21.91 5.98 5.74
C GLY A 33 22.65 5.83 4.41
N LYS A 34 23.89 5.34 4.46
CA LYS A 34 24.74 5.18 3.26
C LYS A 34 24.48 3.90 2.46
N GLY A 35 23.49 3.10 2.87
CA GLY A 35 23.09 1.85 2.22
C GLY A 35 24.02 0.66 2.42
N GLU A 36 24.88 0.70 3.43
CA GLU A 36 25.70 -0.43 3.84
C GLU A 36 25.16 -1.09 5.12
N TYR A 37 25.36 -2.40 5.24
CA TYR A 37 25.07 -3.17 6.45
C TYR A 37 25.94 -2.69 7.61
N GLY A 38 25.31 -2.24 8.70
CA GLY A 38 26.01 -1.89 9.93
C GLY A 38 25.11 -1.16 10.92
N GLU A 39 25.71 -0.60 11.97
CA GLU A 39 25.01 0.12 13.04
C GLU A 39 25.62 1.51 13.34
N LYS A 40 26.44 2.04 12.41
CA LYS A 40 27.17 3.29 12.59
C LYS A 40 26.17 4.43 12.77
N ILE A 41 26.34 5.21 13.83
CA ILE A 41 25.60 6.46 14.10
C ILE A 41 26.40 7.69 13.64
N GLY A 42 25.82 8.88 13.74
CA GLY A 42 26.44 10.14 13.32
C GLY A 42 25.67 10.81 12.20
N LYS A 43 26.35 11.51 11.29
CA LYS A 43 25.68 12.20 10.17
C LYS A 43 24.83 11.21 9.36
N VAL A 44 23.65 11.64 8.92
CA VAL A 44 22.73 10.80 8.11
C VAL A 44 23.38 10.20 6.87
N SER A 45 24.33 10.89 6.24
CA SER A 45 25.06 10.41 5.06
C SER A 45 26.12 9.34 5.34
N GLU A 46 26.44 9.09 6.61
CA GLU A 46 27.48 8.14 7.02
C GLU A 46 26.91 6.98 7.86
N ALA A 47 25.71 7.16 8.40
CA ALA A 47 25.07 6.17 9.23
C ALA A 47 24.81 4.87 8.46
N THR A 48 24.86 3.74 9.15
CA THR A 48 24.52 2.43 8.58
C THR A 48 23.41 1.79 9.39
N PHE A 49 22.55 1.08 8.68
CA PHE A 49 21.41 0.36 9.24
C PHE A 49 21.47 -1.10 8.82
N ARG A 50 20.60 -1.91 9.43
CA ARG A 50 20.36 -3.28 9.04
C ARG A 50 18.87 -3.55 9.02
N ASN A 51 18.31 -3.58 7.81
CA ASN A 51 16.87 -3.67 7.58
C ASN A 51 16.11 -2.58 8.37
N PRO A 52 16.28 -1.29 8.05
CA PRO A 52 15.45 -0.24 8.62
C PRO A 52 13.99 -0.53 8.23
N TYR A 53 13.15 -0.83 9.21
CA TYR A 53 11.80 -1.33 8.99
C TYR A 53 10.80 -0.20 9.19
N GLY A 54 10.03 -0.22 10.28
CA GLY A 54 9.07 0.81 10.59
C GLY A 54 9.72 2.15 10.90
N ILE A 55 9.10 3.22 10.42
CA ILE A 55 9.47 4.61 10.70
C ILE A 55 8.29 5.38 11.28
N ALA A 56 8.56 6.35 12.15
CA ALA A 56 7.54 7.22 12.72
C ALA A 56 8.10 8.60 13.06
N PHE A 57 7.22 9.59 13.13
CA PHE A 57 7.57 10.96 13.53
C PHE A 57 6.96 11.30 14.88
N ASP A 58 7.71 12.03 15.72
CA ASP A 58 7.11 12.73 16.84
C ASP A 58 6.48 14.07 16.42
N LYS A 59 5.78 14.72 17.35
CA LYS A 59 5.17 16.04 17.15
C LYS A 59 6.15 17.17 16.80
N ASN A 60 7.46 16.95 16.96
CA ASN A 60 8.51 17.91 16.63
C ASN A 60 9.19 17.59 15.28
N ASN A 61 8.63 16.66 14.50
CA ASN A 61 9.18 16.15 13.25
C ASN A 61 10.53 15.42 13.41
N ASN A 62 10.83 14.86 14.59
CA ASN A 62 11.96 13.96 14.73
C ASN A 62 11.58 12.60 14.18
N LEU A 63 12.41 12.08 13.27
CA LEU A 63 12.23 10.75 12.67
C LEU A 63 12.79 9.67 13.62
N TYR A 64 12.02 8.62 13.83
CA TYR A 64 12.39 7.40 14.54
C TYR A 64 12.38 6.23 13.58
N ILE A 65 13.38 5.36 13.69
CA ILE A 65 13.63 4.25 12.77
C ILE A 65 13.80 2.99 13.60
N VAL A 66 13.03 1.95 13.28
CA VAL A 66 13.25 0.60 13.79
C VAL A 66 14.36 -0.05 12.96
N ASP A 67 15.56 -0.09 13.50
CA ASP A 67 16.72 -0.72 12.88
C ASP A 67 16.70 -2.22 13.20
N SER A 68 15.81 -2.92 12.50
CA SER A 68 15.21 -4.19 12.93
C SER A 68 16.25 -5.28 13.21
N LYS A 69 17.17 -5.51 12.28
CA LYS A 69 18.18 -6.58 12.41
C LYS A 69 19.38 -6.16 13.26
N ASN A 70 19.46 -4.88 13.65
CA ASN A 70 20.34 -4.45 14.73
C ASN A 70 19.64 -4.47 16.10
N ASN A 71 18.35 -4.83 16.17
CA ASN A 71 17.57 -4.90 17.41
C ASN A 71 17.52 -3.56 18.18
N MET A 72 17.47 -2.44 17.45
CA MET A 72 17.55 -1.10 18.02
C MET A 72 16.50 -0.15 17.46
N ILE A 73 16.19 0.89 18.22
CA ILE A 73 15.43 2.05 17.75
C ILE A 73 16.40 3.22 17.64
N LYS A 74 16.50 3.80 16.46
CA LYS A 74 17.32 4.97 16.16
C LYS A 74 16.42 6.21 16.01
N LYS A 75 17.01 7.39 16.16
CA LYS A 75 16.36 8.67 15.88
C LYS A 75 17.25 9.57 15.03
N VAL A 76 16.62 10.43 14.24
CA VAL A 76 17.28 11.47 13.44
C VAL A 76 16.85 12.83 13.96
N VAL A 77 17.82 13.62 14.40
CA VAL A 77 17.61 15.01 14.83
C VAL A 77 18.72 15.86 14.22
N ASN A 78 18.37 16.95 13.54
CA ASN A 78 19.33 17.85 12.90
C ASN A 78 20.37 17.11 12.02
N SER A 79 19.90 16.18 11.19
CA SER A 79 20.74 15.35 10.30
C SER A 79 21.77 14.47 11.02
N VAL A 80 21.54 14.15 12.29
CA VAL A 80 22.34 13.22 13.08
C VAL A 80 21.50 12.04 13.56
N VAL A 81 21.93 10.84 13.21
CA VAL A 81 21.42 9.56 13.69
C VAL A 81 22.02 9.25 15.06
N SER A 82 21.18 8.86 16.02
CA SER A 82 21.59 8.38 17.35
C SER A 82 20.71 7.21 17.81
N THR A 83 21.20 6.40 18.73
CA THR A 83 20.42 5.30 19.32
C THR A 83 19.50 5.83 20.42
N VAL A 84 18.22 5.46 20.38
CA VAL A 84 17.27 5.71 21.47
C VAL A 84 17.35 4.58 22.51
N THR A 85 17.21 3.34 22.06
CA THR A 85 17.15 2.15 22.91
C THR A 85 17.54 0.90 22.11
N GLY A 86 17.80 -0.19 22.81
CA GLY A 86 18.23 -1.47 22.25
C GLY A 86 19.69 -1.74 22.55
N SER A 87 19.98 -3.00 22.88
CA SER A 87 21.30 -3.51 23.20
C SER A 87 21.45 -4.89 22.57
N VAL A 88 22.63 -5.15 22.00
CA VAL A 88 23.02 -6.45 21.46
C VAL A 88 24.23 -6.93 22.25
N LYS A 89 24.16 -8.15 22.79
CA LYS A 89 25.27 -8.77 23.54
C LYS A 89 25.84 -10.01 22.87
N LEU A 90 25.04 -10.64 22.02
CA LEU A 90 25.35 -11.91 21.38
C LEU A 90 25.31 -11.73 19.87
N TYR A 91 26.19 -12.47 19.20
CA TYR A 91 26.30 -12.50 17.75
C TYR A 91 26.31 -13.95 17.30
N ASP A 92 25.67 -14.24 16.16
CA ASP A 92 25.68 -15.58 15.59
C ASP A 92 27.03 -15.92 14.92
N THR A 93 27.14 -17.11 14.33
CA THR A 93 28.37 -17.58 13.67
C THR A 93 28.75 -16.75 12.43
N LYS A 94 27.85 -15.91 11.91
CA LYS A 94 28.08 -14.98 10.80
C LYS A 94 28.35 -13.55 11.28
N GLY A 95 28.43 -13.34 12.60
CA GLY A 95 28.63 -12.02 13.19
C GLY A 95 27.37 -11.13 13.13
N LEU A 96 26.19 -11.72 12.99
CA LEU A 96 24.93 -10.97 13.01
C LEU A 96 24.41 -10.82 14.45
N PRO A 97 23.93 -9.63 14.86
CA PRO A 97 23.28 -9.41 16.14
C PRO A 97 22.19 -10.43 16.42
N MET A 98 22.30 -11.12 17.56
CA MET A 98 21.22 -11.94 18.09
C MET A 98 20.34 -11.09 19.01
N GLY A 99 19.03 -11.22 18.82
CA GLY A 99 18.04 -10.54 19.66
C GLY A 99 17.92 -11.12 21.06
N GLY A 100 17.19 -10.40 21.91
CA GLY A 100 16.80 -10.80 23.26
C GLY A 100 15.49 -10.13 23.66
N PHE A 101 15.00 -10.36 24.88
CA PHE A 101 13.71 -9.83 25.35
C PHE A 101 13.82 -9.06 26.67
N LYS A 102 15.04 -8.77 27.12
CA LYS A 102 15.30 -8.12 28.40
C LYS A 102 14.63 -6.75 28.48
N GLU A 103 13.91 -6.51 29.57
CA GLU A 103 13.37 -5.19 29.95
C GLU A 103 14.38 -4.35 30.75
N GLY A 104 14.05 -3.08 30.97
CA GLY A 104 14.80 -2.20 31.88
C GLY A 104 15.20 -0.87 31.24
N VAL A 105 16.27 -0.26 31.75
CA VAL A 105 16.74 1.04 31.25
C VAL A 105 17.12 0.97 29.78
N LEU A 106 16.91 2.07 29.03
CA LEU A 106 17.01 2.11 27.55
C LEU A 106 18.30 1.48 26.99
N LYS A 107 19.45 1.74 27.61
CA LYS A 107 20.77 1.24 27.16
C LYS A 107 20.98 -0.27 27.36
N SER A 108 20.09 -0.95 28.08
CA SER A 108 20.25 -2.36 28.45
C SER A 108 19.08 -3.24 28.04
N ALA A 109 17.99 -2.62 27.57
CA ALA A 109 16.84 -3.33 27.05
C ALA A 109 17.19 -4.00 25.73
N GLU A 110 16.62 -5.19 25.51
CA GLU A 110 16.88 -6.02 24.33
C GLU A 110 15.57 -6.24 23.57
N PHE A 111 15.69 -6.30 22.24
CA PHE A 111 14.63 -6.63 21.29
C PHE A 111 15.07 -7.79 20.41
N ASN A 112 14.14 -8.39 19.67
CA ASN A 112 14.40 -9.43 18.69
C ASN A 112 13.60 -9.16 17.42
N GLU A 113 14.28 -8.57 16.43
CA GLU A 113 13.74 -8.11 15.16
C GLU A 113 12.42 -7.33 15.31
N PRO A 114 12.44 -6.21 16.05
CA PRO A 114 11.29 -5.33 16.10
C PRO A 114 10.97 -4.83 14.69
N ARG A 115 9.71 -4.65 14.32
CA ARG A 115 9.35 -4.28 12.95
C ARG A 115 8.68 -2.93 12.84
N ASN A 116 7.70 -2.61 13.66
CA ASN A 116 6.95 -1.37 13.51
C ASN A 116 6.89 -0.59 14.83
N ILE A 117 6.64 0.71 14.71
CA ILE A 117 6.65 1.67 15.80
C ILE A 117 5.53 2.68 15.59
N THR A 118 4.81 3.00 16.66
CA THR A 118 3.93 4.17 16.72
C THR A 118 4.22 4.96 17.99
N ILE A 119 3.94 6.27 17.97
CA ILE A 119 4.28 7.20 19.05
C ILE A 119 2.98 7.78 19.60
N ASN A 120 2.77 7.65 20.91
CA ASN A 120 1.59 8.20 21.56
C ASN A 120 1.72 9.71 21.85
N ALA A 121 0.63 10.35 22.27
CA ALA A 121 0.62 11.78 22.59
C ALA A 121 1.57 12.19 23.73
N LYS A 122 2.02 11.23 24.56
CA LYS A 122 3.02 11.44 25.62
C LYS A 122 4.46 11.32 25.12
N GLY A 123 4.67 10.93 23.85
CA GLY A 123 5.98 10.67 23.27
C GLY A 123 6.56 9.30 23.63
N GLU A 124 5.73 8.35 24.09
CA GLU A 124 6.14 6.97 24.35
C GLU A 124 5.95 6.13 23.08
N PHE A 125 6.84 5.16 22.86
CA PHE A 125 6.79 4.32 21.66
C PHE A 125 6.12 2.99 21.97
N ILE A 126 5.20 2.60 21.11
CA ILE A 126 4.62 1.27 21.07
C ILE A 126 5.28 0.54 19.91
N VAL A 127 5.95 -0.56 20.21
CA VAL A 127 6.82 -1.26 19.26
C VAL A 127 6.40 -2.72 19.17
N SER A 128 6.24 -3.23 17.95
CA SER A 128 6.08 -4.66 17.71
C SER A 128 7.45 -5.33 17.74
N ASP A 129 7.70 -6.12 18.78
CA ASP A 129 8.92 -6.90 18.95
C ASP A 129 8.70 -8.31 18.38
N THR A 130 8.69 -8.33 17.06
CA THR A 130 8.05 -9.38 16.24
C THR A 130 8.51 -10.79 16.60
N ASN A 131 9.82 -11.05 16.64
CA ASN A 131 10.31 -12.41 16.90
C ASN A 131 10.25 -12.79 18.38
N ASN A 132 9.97 -11.84 19.26
CA ASN A 132 9.62 -12.14 20.64
C ASN A 132 8.11 -12.34 20.83
N ASN A 133 7.25 -12.12 19.82
CA ASN A 133 5.78 -12.17 19.97
C ASN A 133 5.24 -11.20 21.04
N LEU A 134 5.89 -10.05 21.20
CA LEU A 134 5.56 -9.06 22.22
C LEU A 134 5.21 -7.70 21.60
N ILE A 135 4.38 -6.96 22.30
CA ILE A 135 4.25 -5.51 22.11
C ILE A 135 4.99 -4.84 23.25
N ARG A 136 5.94 -3.95 22.93
CA ARG A 136 6.81 -3.27 23.90
C ARG A 136 6.42 -1.80 24.03
N LEU A 137 6.55 -1.27 25.24
CA LEU A 137 6.41 0.16 25.53
C LEU A 137 7.79 0.74 25.84
N VAL A 138 8.20 1.76 25.09
CA VAL A 138 9.41 2.54 25.32
C VAL A 138 9.02 3.89 25.89
N SER A 139 9.26 4.07 27.19
CA SER A 139 9.09 5.36 27.87
C SER A 139 10.37 6.19 27.80
N SER A 140 10.38 7.35 28.43
CA SER A 140 11.57 8.22 28.50
C SER A 140 12.77 7.61 29.24
N SER A 141 12.58 6.59 30.08
CA SER A 141 13.66 6.02 30.90
C SER A 141 13.84 4.50 30.78
N LYS A 142 12.82 3.77 30.31
CA LYS A 142 12.83 2.30 30.28
C LYS A 142 11.99 1.70 29.17
N VAL A 143 12.30 0.45 28.84
CA VAL A 143 11.50 -0.45 28.01
C VAL A 143 10.82 -1.48 28.90
N THR A 144 9.52 -1.69 28.70
CA THR A 144 8.71 -2.74 29.35
C THR A 144 7.88 -3.48 28.32
N THR A 145 7.40 -4.68 28.65
CA THR A 145 6.39 -5.38 27.88
C THR A 145 5.04 -4.74 28.15
N LEU A 146 4.38 -4.29 27.07
CA LEU A 146 3.03 -3.78 27.14
C LEU A 146 2.01 -4.92 27.11
N SER A 147 2.24 -5.92 26.25
CA SER A 147 1.36 -7.07 26.08
C SER A 147 2.07 -8.26 25.43
N GLY A 148 1.58 -9.46 25.70
CA GLY A 148 2.12 -10.72 25.18
C GLY A 148 2.88 -11.51 26.26
N THR A 149 2.81 -12.84 26.20
CA THR A 149 3.61 -13.72 27.07
C THR A 149 5.02 -13.98 26.53
N GLY A 150 5.26 -13.70 25.25
CA GLY A 150 6.47 -14.04 24.52
C GLY A 150 6.40 -15.37 23.77
N GLU A 151 5.40 -16.19 24.10
CA GLU A 151 5.13 -17.46 23.41
C GLU A 151 4.24 -17.20 22.20
N ALA A 152 4.64 -17.73 21.03
CA ALA A 152 3.83 -17.66 19.83
C ALA A 152 2.48 -18.38 20.04
N GLY A 153 1.38 -17.74 19.68
CA GLY A 153 0.05 -18.35 19.72
C GLY A 153 -1.08 -17.34 19.54
N TYR A 154 -2.33 -17.82 19.64
CA TYR A 154 -3.54 -17.02 19.50
C TYR A 154 -4.39 -17.12 20.76
N LEU A 155 -4.30 -16.12 21.64
CA LEU A 155 -5.09 -16.07 22.88
C LEU A 155 -5.44 -14.62 23.24
N ASP A 156 -6.74 -14.34 23.39
CA ASP A 156 -7.29 -13.10 23.93
C ASP A 156 -7.23 -13.07 25.47
N GLY A 157 -7.45 -11.89 26.06
CA GLY A 157 -7.51 -11.71 27.51
C GLY A 157 -6.63 -10.56 28.00
N LYS A 158 -6.25 -10.59 29.28
CA LYS A 158 -5.35 -9.57 29.85
C LYS A 158 -4.00 -9.58 29.13
N ASN A 159 -3.38 -8.40 29.03
CA ASN A 159 -2.09 -8.20 28.36
C ASN A 159 -0.97 -9.16 28.83
N THR A 160 -1.00 -9.62 30.08
CA THR A 160 -0.02 -10.56 30.65
C THR A 160 -0.25 -12.03 30.29
N VAL A 161 -1.41 -12.38 29.73
CA VAL A 161 -1.76 -13.76 29.33
C VAL A 161 -2.03 -13.89 27.83
N SER A 162 -2.33 -12.78 27.16
CA SER A 162 -2.56 -12.76 25.72
C SER A 162 -1.36 -13.33 24.96
N LYS A 163 -1.61 -14.06 23.88
CA LYS A 163 -0.57 -14.54 22.95
C LYS A 163 -0.77 -13.91 21.58
N PHE A 164 0.36 -13.58 20.97
CA PHE A 164 0.48 -13.11 19.58
C PHE A 164 1.39 -14.07 18.82
N ASN A 165 1.39 -14.00 17.50
CA ASN A 165 2.30 -14.73 16.65
C ASN A 165 2.87 -13.78 15.58
N LYS A 166 4.14 -13.41 15.76
CA LYS A 166 4.85 -12.45 14.89
C LYS A 166 4.02 -11.17 14.64
N PRO A 167 3.60 -10.42 15.68
CA PRO A 167 2.88 -9.17 15.47
C PRO A 167 3.79 -8.19 14.69
N THR A 168 3.32 -7.59 13.60
CA THR A 168 4.14 -6.66 12.81
C THR A 168 3.61 -5.23 12.85
N GLY A 169 2.42 -4.96 12.33
CA GLY A 169 1.86 -3.61 12.24
C GLY A 169 1.31 -3.16 13.59
N VAL A 170 1.61 -1.93 14.01
CA VAL A 170 1.02 -1.32 15.22
C VAL A 170 0.54 0.09 14.93
N ALA A 171 -0.69 0.40 15.32
CA ALA A 171 -1.26 1.73 15.21
C ALA A 171 -2.10 2.04 16.45
N MET A 172 -2.36 3.32 16.70
CA MET A 172 -3.13 3.76 17.86
C MET A 172 -4.24 4.71 17.41
N ASP A 173 -5.43 4.56 17.96
CA ASP A 173 -6.51 5.54 17.77
C ASP A 173 -6.38 6.73 18.72
N ALA A 174 -7.24 7.74 18.54
CA ALA A 174 -7.28 8.94 19.37
C ALA A 174 -7.67 8.66 20.83
N ASP A 175 -8.38 7.55 21.09
CA ASP A 175 -8.78 7.12 22.43
C ASP A 175 -7.65 6.38 23.17
N GLY A 176 -6.55 6.08 22.48
CA GLY A 176 -5.40 5.37 23.03
C GLY A 176 -5.53 3.85 23.00
N ASN A 177 -6.46 3.29 22.22
CA ASN A 177 -6.46 1.87 21.92
C ASN A 177 -5.41 1.56 20.86
N ILE A 178 -4.78 0.39 20.96
CA ILE A 178 -3.72 -0.04 20.06
C ILE A 178 -4.24 -1.17 19.19
N PHE A 179 -4.10 -1.04 17.88
CA PHE A 179 -4.42 -2.05 16.89
C PHE A 179 -3.15 -2.73 16.41
N ILE A 180 -3.21 -4.04 16.28
CA ILE A 180 -2.04 -4.88 15.97
C ILE A 180 -2.41 -5.78 14.80
N ALA A 181 -1.54 -5.79 13.79
CA ALA A 181 -1.58 -6.84 12.79
C ALA A 181 -0.85 -8.05 13.37
N ASP A 182 -1.61 -9.03 13.84
CA ASP A 182 -1.09 -10.26 14.42
C ASP A 182 -0.82 -11.24 13.28
N THR A 183 0.22 -10.92 12.51
CA THR A 183 0.47 -11.41 11.15
C THR A 183 0.49 -12.93 11.05
N GLY A 184 1.15 -13.60 12.00
CA GLY A 184 1.21 -15.07 12.02
C GLY A 184 -0.09 -15.74 12.45
N ASN A 185 -1.06 -14.98 12.96
CA ASN A 185 -2.41 -15.46 13.28
C ASN A 185 -3.47 -14.99 12.28
N ASN A 186 -3.10 -14.20 11.27
CA ASN A 186 -3.97 -13.72 10.20
C ASN A 186 -5.20 -12.93 10.69
N VAL A 187 -5.03 -12.12 11.74
CA VAL A 187 -6.09 -11.31 12.36
C VAL A 187 -5.60 -9.94 12.79
N ILE A 188 -6.55 -9.02 13.03
CA ILE A 188 -6.31 -7.72 13.64
C ILE A 188 -6.75 -7.79 15.11
N ARG A 189 -5.82 -7.51 16.01
CA ARG A 189 -6.05 -7.51 17.47
C ARG A 189 -6.15 -6.07 17.98
N LYS A 190 -6.88 -5.86 19.07
CA LYS A 190 -6.98 -4.57 19.76
C LYS A 190 -6.56 -4.74 21.21
N ILE A 191 -5.68 -3.86 21.69
CA ILE A 191 -5.41 -3.64 23.12
C ILE A 191 -6.19 -2.40 23.53
N SER A 192 -7.13 -2.56 24.45
CA SER A 192 -7.86 -1.42 25.02
C SER A 192 -6.99 -0.60 25.99
N THR A 193 -7.45 0.59 26.35
CA THR A 193 -6.82 1.41 27.41
C THR A 193 -6.78 0.73 28.79
N LYS A 194 -7.55 -0.34 28.99
CA LYS A 194 -7.53 -1.20 30.19
C LYS A 194 -6.59 -2.42 30.05
N LEU A 195 -5.76 -2.42 29.00
CA LEU A 195 -4.79 -3.49 28.68
C LEU A 195 -5.45 -4.87 28.53
N GLU A 196 -6.63 -4.88 27.93
CA GLU A 196 -7.31 -6.10 27.52
C GLU A 196 -7.19 -6.28 26.00
N VAL A 197 -6.78 -7.47 25.60
CA VAL A 197 -6.57 -7.90 24.22
C VAL A 197 -7.80 -8.65 23.73
N THR A 198 -8.34 -8.20 22.61
CA THR A 198 -9.45 -8.83 21.91
C THR A 198 -9.16 -8.95 20.42
N THR A 199 -9.68 -9.96 19.75
CA THR A 199 -9.74 -9.98 18.28
C THR A 199 -10.73 -8.92 17.78
N PHE A 200 -10.18 -7.92 17.09
CA PHE A 200 -10.94 -6.79 16.58
C PHE A 200 -11.58 -7.10 15.23
N ALA A 201 -10.81 -7.74 14.34
CA ALA A 201 -11.30 -8.21 13.06
C ALA A 201 -10.49 -9.42 12.58
N GLY A 202 -11.11 -10.25 11.74
CA GLY A 202 -10.53 -11.47 11.21
C GLY A 202 -10.97 -12.68 12.03
N LYS A 203 -11.45 -13.72 11.35
CA LYS A 203 -11.53 -15.06 11.91
C LYS A 203 -10.15 -15.70 11.81
N TYR A 204 -9.67 -16.25 12.92
CA TYR A 204 -8.39 -16.98 12.96
C TYR A 204 -8.33 -18.05 11.85
N SER A 205 -7.22 -18.03 11.12
CA SER A 205 -6.84 -19.01 10.10
C SER A 205 -5.35 -19.27 10.23
N GLU A 206 -4.94 -20.53 10.34
CA GLU A 206 -3.52 -20.90 10.47
C GLU A 206 -2.72 -20.54 9.21
N ASN A 207 -3.31 -20.75 8.02
CA ASN A 207 -2.65 -20.54 6.73
C ASN A 207 -3.09 -19.24 6.03
N GLY A 208 -3.83 -18.37 6.71
CA GLY A 208 -4.47 -17.21 6.07
C GLY A 208 -5.62 -17.63 5.15
N ALA A 209 -6.40 -16.64 4.69
CA ALA A 209 -7.44 -16.78 3.69
C ALA A 209 -7.93 -15.39 3.26
N TYR A 210 -8.95 -15.33 2.42
CA TYR A 210 -9.59 -14.08 2.01
C TYR A 210 -11.10 -14.17 2.11
N ALA A 211 -11.69 -13.17 2.76
CA ALA A 211 -13.11 -12.88 2.71
C ALA A 211 -13.34 -11.45 3.22
N ASP A 212 -14.10 -10.66 2.45
CA ASP A 212 -14.78 -9.46 2.96
C ASP A 212 -16.02 -9.87 3.79
N GLY A 213 -16.63 -8.91 4.50
CA GLY A 213 -17.85 -9.14 5.28
C GLY A 213 -17.78 -8.53 6.66
N ASP A 214 -18.53 -9.09 7.62
CA ASP A 214 -18.49 -8.61 9.00
C ASP A 214 -17.09 -8.79 9.62
N ALA A 215 -16.67 -7.85 10.46
CA ALA A 215 -15.33 -7.79 11.04
C ALA A 215 -14.90 -9.11 11.68
N GLN A 216 -15.81 -9.81 12.34
CA GLN A 216 -15.53 -11.05 13.06
C GLN A 216 -15.46 -12.30 12.16
N THR A 217 -15.96 -12.23 10.93
CA THR A 217 -16.00 -13.36 9.99
C THR A 217 -15.13 -13.17 8.77
N ALA A 218 -14.72 -11.94 8.47
CA ALA A 218 -13.75 -11.64 7.42
C ALA A 218 -12.45 -12.43 7.61
N LEU A 219 -11.71 -12.62 6.53
CA LEU A 219 -10.45 -13.36 6.54
C LEU A 219 -9.34 -12.49 5.96
N PHE A 220 -8.16 -12.60 6.57
CA PHE A 220 -6.92 -11.95 6.18
C PHE A 220 -5.83 -13.00 5.92
N ASN A 221 -4.74 -12.57 5.31
CA ASN A 221 -3.56 -13.37 5.06
C ASN A 221 -2.30 -12.50 5.20
N GLU A 222 -1.55 -12.77 6.27
CA GLU A 222 -0.36 -12.03 6.65
C GLU A 222 -0.55 -10.50 6.65
N PRO A 223 -1.55 -9.96 7.37
CA PRO A 223 -1.70 -8.52 7.48
C PRO A 223 -0.41 -7.93 8.09
N SER A 224 0.17 -6.92 7.45
CA SER A 224 1.51 -6.42 7.80
C SER A 224 1.52 -5.05 8.44
N TYR A 225 0.52 -4.23 8.13
CA TYR A 225 0.47 -2.81 8.50
C TYR A 225 -0.96 -2.35 8.76
N ILE A 226 -1.09 -1.38 9.65
CA ILE A 226 -2.36 -0.77 10.03
C ILE A 226 -2.20 0.74 10.01
N TYR A 227 -3.16 1.43 9.41
CA TYR A 227 -3.30 2.88 9.49
C TYR A 227 -4.68 3.22 10.04
N VAL A 228 -4.75 4.08 11.06
CA VAL A 228 -6.00 4.46 11.73
C VAL A 228 -6.34 5.91 11.36
N SER A 229 -7.54 6.13 10.83
CA SER A 229 -8.08 7.45 10.50
C SER A 229 -9.49 7.59 11.08
N GLY A 230 -9.61 8.23 12.25
CA GLY A 230 -10.87 8.32 12.97
C GLY A 230 -11.44 6.93 13.30
N SER A 231 -12.65 6.63 12.83
CA SER A 231 -13.29 5.31 12.97
C SER A 231 -12.86 4.29 11.91
N THR A 232 -12.13 4.72 10.89
CA THR A 232 -11.72 3.92 9.75
C THR A 232 -10.33 3.33 10.00
N ILE A 233 -10.16 2.03 9.77
CA ILE A 233 -8.87 1.36 9.88
C ILE A 233 -8.52 0.73 8.55
N TYR A 234 -7.40 1.15 7.96
CA TYR A 234 -6.85 0.54 6.77
C TYR A 234 -5.83 -0.53 7.16
N VAL A 235 -5.86 -1.66 6.46
CA VAL A 235 -4.99 -2.81 6.69
C VAL A 235 -4.30 -3.17 5.38
N VAL A 236 -2.97 -3.31 5.42
CA VAL A 236 -2.22 -3.92 4.32
C VAL A 236 -2.26 -5.42 4.54
N ASP A 237 -3.01 -6.14 3.70
CA ASP A 237 -3.22 -7.58 3.75
C ASP A 237 -2.22 -8.26 2.79
N SER A 238 -0.94 -8.31 3.20
CA SER A 238 0.19 -8.56 2.28
C SER A 238 0.06 -9.86 1.49
N GLY A 239 -0.35 -10.95 2.15
CA GLY A 239 -0.49 -12.27 1.54
C GLY A 239 -1.66 -12.36 0.57
N ASN A 240 -2.63 -11.46 0.70
CA ASN A 240 -3.73 -11.28 -0.26
C ASN A 240 -3.42 -10.20 -1.30
N HIS A 241 -2.26 -9.55 -1.23
CA HIS A 241 -1.87 -8.46 -2.12
C HIS A 241 -2.91 -7.36 -2.20
N ALA A 242 -3.48 -6.99 -1.05
CA ALA A 242 -4.65 -6.12 -1.00
C ALA A 242 -4.54 -5.05 0.09
N ILE A 243 -5.25 -3.95 -0.14
CA ILE A 243 -5.53 -2.91 0.84
C ILE A 243 -6.97 -3.08 1.28
N ARG A 244 -7.16 -3.37 2.56
CA ARG A 244 -8.46 -3.60 3.18
C ARG A 244 -8.82 -2.42 4.07
N LYS A 245 -10.11 -2.20 4.26
CA LYS A 245 -10.68 -1.18 5.17
C LYS A 245 -11.63 -1.84 6.14
N ILE A 246 -11.51 -1.49 7.41
CA ILE A 246 -12.43 -1.85 8.48
C ILE A 246 -13.16 -0.57 8.89
N GLU A 247 -14.49 -0.57 8.74
CA GLU A 247 -15.36 0.56 9.05
C GLU A 247 -16.75 0.03 9.36
N ASP A 248 -17.42 0.61 10.37
CA ASP A 248 -18.77 0.22 10.80
C ASP A 248 -18.96 -1.29 11.02
N GLY A 249 -17.94 -1.93 11.60
CA GLY A 249 -17.95 -3.36 11.90
C GLY A 249 -17.83 -4.27 10.67
N LYS A 250 -17.44 -3.75 9.51
CA LYS A 250 -17.26 -4.52 8.27
C LYS A 250 -15.85 -4.36 7.71
N VAL A 251 -15.34 -5.42 7.10
CA VAL A 251 -14.13 -5.43 6.28
C VAL A 251 -14.52 -5.40 4.81
N THR A 252 -13.93 -4.47 4.07
CA THR A 252 -14.09 -4.34 2.62
C THR A 252 -12.73 -4.18 1.95
N THR A 253 -12.56 -4.73 0.75
CA THR A 253 -11.38 -4.48 -0.07
C THR A 253 -11.47 -3.10 -0.73
N VAL A 254 -10.47 -2.27 -0.45
CA VAL A 254 -10.30 -0.97 -1.09
C VAL A 254 -9.59 -1.15 -2.43
N ALA A 255 -8.51 -1.93 -2.44
CA ALA A 255 -7.70 -2.16 -3.62
C ALA A 255 -7.01 -3.53 -3.63
N GLY A 256 -6.70 -4.03 -4.82
CA GLY A 256 -6.06 -5.32 -5.07
C GLY A 256 -7.04 -6.32 -5.66
N HIS A 257 -6.66 -6.97 -6.76
CA HIS A 257 -7.44 -8.04 -7.40
C HIS A 257 -7.06 -9.41 -6.83
N ILE A 258 -7.98 -9.98 -6.05
CA ILE A 258 -7.69 -11.17 -5.24
C ILE A 258 -8.22 -12.40 -5.95
N PHE A 259 -7.30 -13.24 -6.40
CA PHE A 259 -7.58 -14.50 -7.08
C PHE A 259 -6.61 -15.57 -6.58
N TYR A 260 -7.12 -16.73 -6.15
CA TYR A 260 -6.29 -17.89 -5.79
C TYR A 260 -6.32 -18.87 -6.95
N ASN A 261 -5.16 -19.41 -7.33
CA ASN A 261 -5.09 -20.48 -8.32
C ASN A 261 -5.22 -21.85 -7.61
N ASP A 262 -5.55 -22.90 -8.37
CA ASP A 262 -5.73 -24.25 -7.83
C ASP A 262 -4.44 -24.91 -7.31
N ILE A 263 -3.27 -24.27 -7.46
CA ILE A 263 -1.94 -24.84 -7.19
C ILE A 263 -1.39 -24.35 -5.84
N ASP A 264 -1.56 -23.06 -5.52
CA ASP A 264 -1.08 -22.41 -4.30
C ASP A 264 -2.25 -21.69 -3.59
N ASN A 265 -3.08 -22.46 -2.89
CA ASN A 265 -4.24 -21.94 -2.14
C ASN A 265 -3.91 -21.10 -0.88
N VAL A 266 -2.63 -20.78 -0.66
CA VAL A 266 -2.17 -20.02 0.52
C VAL A 266 -1.98 -18.54 0.20
N TYR A 267 -1.60 -18.16 -1.01
CA TYR A 267 -1.40 -16.76 -1.41
C TYR A 267 -2.25 -16.40 -2.61
N ALA A 268 -2.78 -15.18 -2.63
CA ALA A 268 -3.42 -14.68 -3.84
C ALA A 268 -2.37 -14.51 -4.96
N MET A 269 -2.79 -14.52 -6.21
CA MET A 269 -1.91 -14.25 -7.33
C MET A 269 -1.44 -12.79 -7.29
N SER A 270 -0.13 -12.58 -7.20
CA SER A 270 0.49 -11.26 -7.29
C SER A 270 0.50 -10.72 -8.73
N GLY A 271 0.85 -9.44 -8.86
CA GLY A 271 1.13 -8.85 -10.16
C GLY A 271 1.50 -7.38 -10.06
N ASP A 272 1.79 -6.78 -11.21
CA ASP A 272 2.08 -5.35 -11.35
C ASP A 272 1.17 -4.74 -12.43
N VAL A 273 -0.06 -4.42 -12.02
CA VAL A 273 -1.09 -3.91 -12.93
C VAL A 273 -1.70 -2.67 -12.31
N ASN A 274 -1.68 -1.55 -13.04
CA ASN A 274 -2.24 -0.27 -12.62
C ASN A 274 -3.53 0.01 -13.40
N LEU A 275 -4.68 -0.16 -12.75
CA LEU A 275 -6.02 0.05 -13.28
C LEU A 275 -6.88 0.77 -12.21
N ASP A 276 -8.18 0.50 -12.14
CA ASP A 276 -8.96 0.87 -10.96
C ASP A 276 -8.61 -0.01 -9.75
N ALA A 277 -9.02 0.43 -8.57
CA ALA A 277 -8.68 -0.21 -7.31
C ALA A 277 -9.03 -1.72 -7.26
N LYS A 278 -10.14 -2.14 -7.88
CA LYS A 278 -10.61 -3.54 -7.84
C LYS A 278 -9.82 -4.48 -8.76
N HIS A 279 -9.20 -3.93 -9.81
CA HIS A 279 -8.56 -4.73 -10.86
C HIS A 279 -7.04 -4.58 -10.90
N SER A 280 -6.51 -3.63 -10.12
CA SER A 280 -5.06 -3.47 -10.00
C SER A 280 -4.46 -4.60 -9.17
N LYS A 281 -3.22 -4.95 -9.50
CA LYS A 281 -2.46 -5.98 -8.78
C LYS A 281 -1.29 -5.33 -8.06
N PHE A 282 -1.11 -5.76 -6.82
CA PHE A 282 0.09 -5.51 -6.03
C PHE A 282 0.91 -6.81 -5.94
N ASN A 283 2.14 -6.67 -5.48
CA ASN A 283 2.99 -7.80 -5.14
C ASN A 283 3.54 -7.60 -3.74
N TYR A 284 2.83 -8.23 -2.80
CA TYR A 284 3.17 -8.30 -1.39
C TYR A 284 3.46 -6.91 -0.78
N PRO A 285 2.49 -5.97 -0.86
CA PRO A 285 2.65 -4.63 -0.31
C PRO A 285 2.85 -4.71 1.19
N LYS A 286 3.65 -3.81 1.76
CA LYS A 286 4.04 -3.89 3.20
C LYS A 286 3.58 -2.75 4.08
N ALA A 287 3.34 -1.58 3.52
CA ALA A 287 2.91 -0.41 4.26
C ALA A 287 2.10 0.53 3.39
N MET A 288 1.40 1.44 4.05
CA MET A 288 0.70 2.54 3.40
C MET A 288 0.69 3.77 4.30
N THR A 289 0.49 4.93 3.69
CA THR A 289 0.15 6.18 4.38
C THR A 289 -1.01 6.85 3.65
N VAL A 290 -1.77 7.68 4.35
CA VAL A 290 -2.91 8.40 3.78
C VAL A 290 -2.65 9.89 3.92
N LEU A 291 -2.75 10.61 2.80
CA LEU A 291 -2.62 12.07 2.76
C LEU A 291 -3.89 12.76 3.24
N ASP A 292 -3.80 14.04 3.58
CA ASP A 292 -4.93 14.89 3.98
C ASP A 292 -6.08 14.90 2.96
N ASP A 293 -5.77 14.76 1.67
CA ASP A 293 -6.77 14.72 0.60
C ASP A 293 -7.39 13.33 0.36
N GLY A 294 -7.05 12.35 1.20
CA GLY A 294 -7.53 10.97 1.14
C GLY A 294 -6.77 10.08 0.16
N THR A 295 -5.74 10.58 -0.53
CA THR A 295 -4.87 9.74 -1.36
C THR A 295 -4.14 8.72 -0.50
N ILE A 296 -4.21 7.43 -0.87
CA ILE A 296 -3.53 6.34 -0.17
C ILE A 296 -2.25 6.02 -0.93
N ILE A 297 -1.09 6.21 -0.31
CA ILE A 297 0.22 5.85 -0.86
C ILE A 297 0.62 4.49 -0.31
N ILE A 298 1.17 3.62 -1.15
CA ILE A 298 1.41 2.21 -0.87
C ILE A 298 2.86 1.86 -1.23
N ALA A 299 3.55 1.20 -0.31
CA ALA A 299 4.81 0.53 -0.59
C ALA A 299 4.52 -0.86 -1.18
N ASP A 300 4.55 -0.97 -2.50
CA ASP A 300 4.37 -2.22 -3.26
C ASP A 300 5.71 -2.97 -3.36
N THR A 301 6.08 -3.62 -2.24
CA THR A 301 7.45 -4.02 -1.92
C THR A 301 8.10 -4.91 -2.98
N TRP A 302 7.44 -5.97 -3.43
CA TRP A 302 8.07 -6.91 -4.36
C TRP A 302 8.02 -6.44 -5.81
N ASN A 303 7.13 -5.50 -6.12
CA ASN A 303 7.18 -4.75 -7.37
C ASN A 303 8.21 -3.60 -7.34
N LYS A 304 8.80 -3.32 -6.16
CA LYS A 304 9.83 -2.29 -5.95
C LYS A 304 9.33 -0.88 -6.28
N LYS A 305 8.07 -0.61 -5.95
CA LYS A 305 7.36 0.60 -6.39
C LYS A 305 6.66 1.29 -5.24
N ILE A 306 6.50 2.61 -5.39
CA ILE A 306 5.55 3.39 -4.62
C ILE A 306 4.34 3.67 -5.51
N LYS A 307 3.20 3.11 -5.13
CA LYS A 307 1.92 3.30 -5.82
C LYS A 307 1.03 4.21 -5.00
N TYR A 308 0.00 4.76 -5.63
CA TYR A 308 -1.05 5.47 -4.92
C TYR A 308 -2.43 5.19 -5.49
N ILE A 309 -3.42 5.20 -4.62
CA ILE A 309 -4.84 5.21 -4.98
C ILE A 309 -5.28 6.67 -4.95
N SER A 310 -5.52 7.24 -6.14
CA SER A 310 -6.07 8.59 -6.28
C SER A 310 -7.46 8.69 -5.65
N LYS A 311 -7.93 9.92 -5.39
CA LYS A 311 -9.30 10.21 -4.91
C LYS A 311 -10.42 9.63 -5.79
N LEU A 312 -10.12 9.35 -7.06
CA LEU A 312 -11.07 8.75 -8.02
C LEU A 312 -11.04 7.21 -7.99
N GLY A 313 -10.23 6.60 -7.12
CA GLY A 313 -10.08 5.15 -7.01
C GLY A 313 -9.23 4.52 -8.11
N LYS A 314 -8.48 5.31 -8.88
CA LYS A 314 -7.49 4.81 -9.84
C LYS A 314 -6.15 4.60 -9.15
N ILE A 315 -5.50 3.48 -9.47
CA ILE A 315 -4.15 3.19 -9.00
C ILE A 315 -3.13 3.63 -10.04
N GLU A 316 -2.15 4.38 -9.57
CA GLU A 316 -1.05 4.89 -10.35
C GLU A 316 0.26 4.68 -9.59
N GLU A 317 1.37 4.94 -10.25
CA GLU A 317 2.72 4.76 -9.73
C GLU A 317 3.45 6.09 -9.79
N PHE A 318 4.16 6.42 -8.71
CA PHE A 318 5.07 7.55 -8.73
C PHE A 318 6.34 7.21 -9.50
N LYS A 319 6.73 8.08 -10.42
CA LYS A 319 8.09 8.10 -10.96
C LYS A 319 9.02 8.71 -9.92
N LEU A 320 10.02 7.95 -9.50
CA LEU A 320 11.01 8.42 -8.55
C LEU A 320 12.20 9.01 -9.31
N LEU A 321 12.50 10.28 -9.07
CA LEU A 321 13.42 11.08 -9.88
C LEU A 321 14.45 11.80 -9.00
N LYS A 322 15.58 12.18 -9.58
CA LYS A 322 16.61 13.01 -8.92
C LYS A 322 17.07 14.10 -9.87
N LYS A 323 17.10 15.35 -9.40
CA LYS A 323 17.67 16.49 -10.12
C LYS A 323 19.18 16.53 -9.87
N MET A 324 19.97 16.50 -10.93
CA MET A 324 21.43 16.54 -10.90
C MET A 324 21.95 17.99 -10.92
N GLN A 325 23.21 18.20 -10.57
CA GLN A 325 23.82 19.54 -10.51
C GLN A 325 23.86 20.25 -11.88
N ASP A 326 23.91 19.48 -12.97
CA ASP A 326 23.88 19.98 -14.35
C ASP A 326 22.46 20.24 -14.87
N GLY A 327 21.43 20.03 -14.03
CA GLY A 327 20.02 20.19 -14.36
C GLY A 327 19.38 18.97 -15.03
N SER A 328 20.14 17.89 -15.28
CA SER A 328 19.57 16.64 -15.78
C SER A 328 18.70 15.94 -14.73
N ILE A 329 17.79 15.09 -15.18
CA ILE A 329 16.89 14.31 -14.32
C ILE A 329 17.18 12.83 -14.54
N GLU A 330 17.45 12.11 -13.45
CA GLU A 330 17.71 10.67 -13.44
C GLU A 330 16.62 9.93 -12.68
N ASN A 331 16.35 8.68 -13.07
CA ASN A 331 15.47 7.79 -12.30
C ASN A 331 16.17 7.33 -11.01
N VAL A 332 15.42 7.31 -9.91
CA VAL A 332 15.84 6.70 -8.65
C VAL A 332 15.20 5.31 -8.58
N ASN A 333 16.03 4.28 -8.50
CA ASN A 333 15.55 2.92 -8.29
C ASN A 333 15.58 2.62 -6.79
N ILE A 334 14.44 2.17 -6.27
CA ILE A 334 14.34 1.58 -4.93
C ILE A 334 14.26 0.06 -5.09
N SER A 335 14.64 -0.67 -4.06
CA SER A 335 14.76 -2.13 -4.13
C SER A 335 13.64 -2.83 -3.38
N GLY A 336 13.41 -2.48 -2.12
CA GLY A 336 12.50 -3.17 -1.21
C GLY A 336 11.84 -2.18 -0.24
N PRO A 337 10.96 -1.28 -0.73
CA PRO A 337 10.25 -0.35 0.14
C PRO A 337 9.38 -1.14 1.11
N ILE A 338 9.63 -1.00 2.41
CA ILE A 338 8.93 -1.76 3.46
C ILE A 338 7.98 -0.89 4.28
N ASP A 339 8.31 0.39 4.43
CA ASP A 339 7.49 1.38 5.12
C ASP A 339 7.47 2.68 4.33
N VAL A 340 6.34 3.38 4.40
CA VAL A 340 6.12 4.66 3.73
C VAL A 340 5.32 5.58 4.63
N VAL A 341 5.87 6.76 4.92
CA VAL A 341 5.24 7.75 5.80
C VAL A 341 5.38 9.13 5.18
N GLU A 342 4.26 9.84 5.04
CA GLU A 342 4.28 11.27 4.73
C GLU A 342 4.50 12.06 6.02
N ASN A 343 5.37 13.06 5.95
CA ASN A 343 5.53 14.03 7.02
C ASN A 343 6.01 15.37 6.45
N ALA A 344 5.23 16.43 6.66
CA ALA A 344 5.57 17.81 6.32
C ALA A 344 5.91 18.03 4.84
N GLY A 345 5.11 17.44 3.93
CA GLY A 345 5.26 17.59 2.47
C GLY A 345 6.35 16.72 1.86
N LYS A 346 6.87 15.76 2.62
CA LYS A 346 7.89 14.81 2.17
C LYS A 346 7.42 13.38 2.39
N LEU A 347 7.75 12.52 1.44
CA LEU A 347 7.53 11.09 1.55
C LEU A 347 8.82 10.39 1.98
N TYR A 348 8.77 9.73 3.12
CA TYR A 348 9.87 8.92 3.66
C TYR A 348 9.59 7.45 3.32
N VAL A 349 10.53 6.81 2.65
CA VAL A 349 10.43 5.41 2.23
C VAL A 349 11.57 4.63 2.85
N SER A 350 11.26 3.77 3.81
CA SER A 350 12.25 2.86 4.38
C SER A 350 12.46 1.69 3.44
N ASP A 351 13.69 1.49 2.98
CA ASP A 351 14.06 0.42 2.05
C ASP A 351 14.99 -0.59 2.73
N VAL A 352 14.49 -1.81 2.92
CA VAL A 352 15.22 -2.84 3.66
C VAL A 352 16.30 -3.53 2.83
N TRP A 353 16.19 -3.48 1.50
CA TRP A 353 17.19 -4.11 0.62
C TRP A 353 18.31 -3.13 0.28
N ASP A 354 18.01 -1.83 0.29
CA ASP A 354 19.02 -0.77 0.16
C ASP A 354 19.60 -0.31 1.51
N ASN A 355 19.05 -0.77 2.64
CA ASN A 355 19.50 -0.42 4.01
C ASN A 355 19.55 1.10 4.27
N CYS A 356 18.56 1.83 3.75
CA CYS A 356 18.47 3.28 3.88
C CYS A 356 17.01 3.74 3.91
N ILE A 357 16.81 5.04 4.16
CA ILE A 357 15.51 5.69 4.02
C ILE A 357 15.66 6.75 2.94
N TYR A 358 14.89 6.60 1.86
CA TYR A 358 14.78 7.61 0.81
C TYR A 358 13.80 8.69 1.25
N VAL A 359 14.13 9.96 0.99
CA VAL A 359 13.26 11.09 1.31
C VAL A 359 12.94 11.84 0.03
N PHE A 360 11.70 11.78 -0.41
CA PHE A 360 11.23 12.46 -1.60
C PHE A 360 10.41 13.70 -1.25
N ASP A 361 10.56 14.76 -2.02
CA ASP A 361 9.66 15.91 -1.99
C ASP A 361 8.39 15.55 -2.75
N ILE A 362 7.24 15.87 -2.15
CA ILE A 362 5.94 15.80 -2.81
C ILE A 362 5.70 17.19 -3.41
N GLU A 363 5.96 17.37 -4.72
CA GLU A 363 5.74 18.66 -5.38
C GLU A 363 4.23 18.90 -5.55
N ASN A 364 3.72 19.97 -4.93
CA ASN A 364 2.44 20.54 -5.31
C ASN A 364 2.68 21.39 -6.56
N GLU A 365 2.15 21.00 -7.72
CA GLU A 365 2.18 21.90 -8.87
C GLU A 365 1.31 23.14 -8.58
N GLU A 366 1.93 24.21 -8.08
CA GLU A 366 1.39 25.58 -8.18
C GLU A 366 1.54 26.03 -9.64
N GLY A 367 0.70 25.49 -10.54
CA GLY A 367 0.84 25.81 -11.96
C GLY A 367 -0.15 25.10 -12.87
N SER A 368 -1.26 25.77 -13.17
CA SER A 368 -2.22 25.40 -14.21
C SER A 368 -2.78 23.98 -14.12
N SER A 369 -3.72 23.77 -13.19
CA SER A 369 -4.82 22.87 -13.49
C SER A 369 -5.58 23.48 -14.67
N GLN A 370 -5.21 23.14 -15.91
CA GLN A 370 -6.26 23.00 -16.91
C GLN A 370 -7.17 21.92 -16.35
N ILE A 371 -8.28 22.37 -15.76
CA ILE A 371 -9.47 21.53 -15.67
C ILE A 371 -9.81 21.22 -17.12
N LEU A 372 -9.26 20.13 -17.66
CA LEU A 372 -9.96 19.39 -18.67
C LEU A 372 -11.26 19.02 -17.98
N ASP A 373 -12.33 19.72 -18.35
CA ASP A 373 -13.69 19.33 -18.03
C ASP A 373 -13.88 17.98 -18.74
N ILE A 374 -13.48 16.89 -18.09
CA ILE A 374 -13.71 15.52 -18.56
C ILE A 374 -15.20 15.24 -18.30
N LYS A 375 -16.08 15.99 -18.97
CA LYS A 375 -17.51 15.71 -18.99
C LYS A 375 -17.87 14.55 -19.92
N ASP A 376 -16.95 14.10 -20.79
CA ASP A 376 -17.32 13.20 -21.88
C ASP A 376 -16.50 11.90 -22.00
N LYS A 377 -15.72 11.49 -20.98
CA LYS A 377 -15.26 10.08 -20.90
C LYS A 377 -16.21 9.27 -20.02
N ILE A 378 -17.29 8.82 -20.65
CA ILE A 378 -18.13 7.77 -20.08
C ILE A 378 -17.30 6.48 -20.10
N VAL A 379 -16.99 5.96 -18.91
CA VAL A 379 -16.35 4.65 -18.71
C VAL A 379 -17.46 3.62 -18.62
N TYR A 380 -17.62 2.78 -19.62
CA TYR A 380 -18.59 1.68 -19.58
C TYR A 380 -17.91 0.44 -19.03
N LYS A 381 -18.19 0.12 -17.76
CA LYS A 381 -17.65 -1.07 -17.11
C LYS A 381 -18.38 -2.33 -17.59
N GLY A 382 -17.80 -3.05 -18.54
CA GLY A 382 -18.18 -4.43 -18.86
C GLY A 382 -17.11 -5.39 -18.37
N ILE A 383 -17.33 -6.06 -17.23
CA ILE A 383 -16.53 -7.24 -16.90
C ILE A 383 -16.98 -8.34 -17.88
N VAL A 384 -16.06 -8.92 -18.65
CA VAL A 384 -16.37 -10.11 -19.45
C VAL A 384 -15.47 -11.27 -19.06
N THR A 385 -15.92 -12.01 -18.05
CA THR A 385 -15.16 -13.10 -17.43
C THR A 385 -15.22 -14.43 -18.19
N ASP A 386 -16.23 -14.65 -19.05
CA ASP A 386 -16.47 -15.96 -19.70
C ASP A 386 -16.63 -15.88 -21.22
N ILE A 387 -15.71 -15.18 -21.88
CA ILE A 387 -15.61 -15.25 -23.34
C ILE A 387 -14.69 -16.42 -23.74
N PRO A 388 -15.16 -17.37 -24.57
CA PRO A 388 -14.27 -18.29 -25.26
C PRO A 388 -13.36 -17.50 -26.21
N VAL A 389 -12.09 -17.41 -25.85
CA VAL A 389 -11.05 -16.76 -26.64
C VAL A 389 -10.52 -17.75 -27.67
N VAL A 390 -10.46 -17.33 -28.93
CA VAL A 390 -9.83 -18.11 -29.99
C VAL A 390 -8.60 -17.36 -30.48
N SER A 391 -7.42 -17.95 -30.31
CA SER A 391 -6.19 -17.42 -30.90
C SER A 391 -6.00 -18.01 -32.29
N ASP A 392 -5.82 -17.15 -33.30
CA ASP A 392 -5.02 -17.56 -34.46
C ASP A 392 -3.57 -17.09 -34.26
N ASN A 393 -2.64 -17.54 -35.12
CA ASN A 393 -1.20 -17.24 -35.00
C ASN A 393 -0.87 -15.72 -35.03
N VAL A 394 -1.86 -14.84 -35.23
CA VAL A 394 -1.71 -13.39 -35.39
C VAL A 394 -2.60 -12.59 -34.43
N ASN A 395 -3.78 -13.09 -34.06
CA ASN A 395 -4.80 -12.36 -33.30
C ASN A 395 -5.43 -13.19 -32.19
N VAL A 396 -5.72 -12.50 -31.08
CA VAL A 396 -6.63 -12.98 -30.04
C VAL A 396 -8.04 -12.50 -30.39
N LEU A 397 -8.95 -13.43 -30.65
CA LEU A 397 -10.32 -13.17 -31.12
C LEU A 397 -11.35 -13.48 -30.04
N VAL A 398 -12.40 -12.66 -29.98
CA VAL A 398 -13.56 -12.82 -29.08
C VAL A 398 -14.88 -12.75 -29.85
N PRO A 399 -15.92 -13.51 -29.47
CA PRO A 399 -17.24 -13.38 -30.07
C PRO A 399 -17.82 -12.00 -29.75
N ILE A 400 -18.18 -11.24 -30.79
CA ILE A 400 -18.71 -9.87 -30.66
C ILE A 400 -19.91 -9.84 -29.72
N ARG A 401 -20.85 -10.77 -29.88
CA ARG A 401 -22.05 -10.84 -29.04
C ARG A 401 -21.69 -10.99 -27.55
N LYS A 402 -20.82 -11.95 -27.22
CA LYS A 402 -20.40 -12.18 -25.82
C LYS A 402 -19.58 -11.02 -25.27
N PHE A 403 -18.77 -10.38 -26.10
CA PHE A 403 -17.97 -9.23 -25.69
C PHE A 403 -18.83 -8.04 -25.23
N PHE A 404 -19.97 -7.82 -25.88
CA PHE A 404 -20.85 -6.69 -25.57
C PHE A 404 -22.06 -7.04 -24.68
N GLU A 405 -22.32 -8.33 -24.40
CA GLU A 405 -23.53 -8.75 -23.66
C GLU A 405 -23.63 -8.18 -22.24
N ASN A 406 -22.49 -7.89 -21.59
CA ASN A 406 -22.44 -7.31 -20.25
C ASN A 406 -22.39 -5.77 -20.24
N SER A 407 -22.51 -5.11 -21.40
CA SER A 407 -22.33 -3.65 -21.55
C SER A 407 -23.61 -2.85 -21.81
N GLN A 408 -24.79 -3.42 -21.50
CA GLN A 408 -26.11 -2.87 -21.87
C GLN A 408 -26.31 -2.67 -23.39
N ALA A 409 -25.44 -3.26 -24.20
CA ALA A 409 -25.49 -3.16 -25.66
C ALA A 409 -26.58 -4.03 -26.27
N THR A 410 -27.15 -3.62 -27.40
CA THR A 410 -27.81 -4.54 -28.32
C THR A 410 -26.84 -4.95 -29.42
N VAL A 411 -26.89 -6.23 -29.80
CA VAL A 411 -26.06 -6.78 -30.89
C VAL A 411 -26.98 -7.42 -31.92
N ASP A 412 -27.15 -6.73 -33.03
CA ASP A 412 -28.02 -7.11 -34.14
C ASP A 412 -27.19 -7.56 -35.35
N TRP A 413 -27.64 -8.62 -36.00
CA TRP A 413 -27.00 -9.12 -37.22
C TRP A 413 -27.77 -8.66 -38.45
N VAL A 414 -27.07 -8.08 -39.42
CA VAL A 414 -27.63 -7.65 -40.71
C VAL A 414 -27.08 -8.55 -41.80
N ALA A 415 -27.93 -9.46 -42.28
CA ALA A 415 -27.55 -10.50 -43.23
C ALA A 415 -27.16 -9.93 -44.60
N GLU A 416 -27.84 -8.87 -45.04
CA GLU A 416 -27.65 -8.25 -46.35
C GLU A 416 -26.27 -7.59 -46.49
N THR A 417 -25.73 -7.03 -45.40
CA THR A 417 -24.43 -6.34 -45.39
C THR A 417 -23.31 -7.16 -44.76
N SER A 418 -23.65 -8.31 -44.15
CA SER A 418 -22.73 -9.15 -43.39
C SER A 418 -22.03 -8.38 -42.26
N GLU A 419 -22.83 -7.62 -41.51
CA GLU A 419 -22.39 -6.75 -40.42
C GLU A 419 -23.09 -7.11 -39.10
N ALA A 420 -22.36 -7.07 -37.98
CA ALA A 420 -23.01 -6.87 -36.69
C ALA A 420 -23.06 -5.38 -36.38
N ILE A 421 -24.25 -4.94 -35.99
CA ILE A 421 -24.49 -3.61 -35.46
C ILE A 421 -24.56 -3.74 -33.95
N VAL A 422 -23.64 -3.08 -33.27
CA VAL A 422 -23.61 -2.98 -31.81
C VAL A 422 -24.08 -1.59 -31.43
N LYS A 423 -25.18 -1.50 -30.68
CA LYS A 423 -25.70 -0.22 -30.18
C LYS A 423 -25.49 -0.14 -28.68
N ILE A 424 -24.89 0.95 -28.23
CA ILE A 424 -24.65 1.24 -26.81
C ILE A 424 -25.08 2.69 -26.59
N GLU A 425 -26.15 2.89 -25.82
CA GLU A 425 -26.81 4.19 -25.67
C GLU A 425 -27.10 4.85 -27.04
N ASP A 426 -26.55 6.03 -27.31
CA ASP A 426 -26.74 6.80 -28.56
C ASP A 426 -25.71 6.47 -29.65
N ARG A 427 -24.83 5.49 -29.43
CA ARG A 427 -23.73 5.14 -30.34
C ARG A 427 -24.00 3.83 -31.08
N GLU A 428 -23.64 3.81 -32.36
CA GLU A 428 -23.74 2.65 -33.23
C GLU A 428 -22.36 2.28 -33.79
N TYR A 429 -21.95 1.03 -33.59
CA TYR A 429 -20.71 0.46 -34.09
C TYR A 429 -21.02 -0.65 -35.08
N LYS A 430 -20.31 -0.68 -36.22
CA LYS A 430 -20.52 -1.66 -37.29
C LYS A 430 -19.30 -2.53 -37.48
N PHE A 431 -19.45 -3.82 -37.25
CA PHE A 431 -18.42 -4.82 -37.43
C PHE A 431 -18.69 -5.59 -38.73
N LYS A 432 -17.88 -5.30 -39.76
CA LYS A 432 -17.97 -5.97 -41.06
C LYS A 432 -16.93 -7.06 -41.18
N ILE A 433 -17.32 -8.23 -41.70
CA ILE A 433 -16.40 -9.35 -41.94
C ILE A 433 -15.32 -8.93 -42.96
N ASP A 434 -14.06 -8.95 -42.54
CA ASP A 434 -12.88 -8.66 -43.36
C ASP A 434 -11.90 -9.85 -43.46
N ASN A 435 -12.21 -10.96 -42.77
CA ASN A 435 -11.38 -12.17 -42.65
C ASN A 435 -9.99 -11.93 -42.02
N VAL A 436 -9.74 -10.75 -41.44
CA VAL A 436 -8.48 -10.38 -40.79
C VAL A 436 -8.74 -9.99 -39.34
N ASN A 437 -9.52 -8.95 -39.11
CA ASN A 437 -9.86 -8.41 -37.79
C ASN A 437 -11.24 -8.86 -37.31
N VAL A 438 -12.16 -9.11 -38.24
CA VAL A 438 -13.51 -9.60 -37.99
C VAL A 438 -13.74 -10.84 -38.83
N LYS A 439 -14.00 -11.98 -38.18
CA LYS A 439 -14.08 -13.31 -38.82
C LYS A 439 -15.34 -14.05 -38.40
N LEU A 440 -15.83 -14.94 -39.26
CA LEU A 440 -16.86 -15.90 -38.88
C LEU A 440 -16.20 -17.22 -38.48
N MET A 441 -16.45 -17.70 -37.26
CA MET A 441 -15.91 -18.96 -36.74
C MET A 441 -17.00 -19.70 -35.97
N ASN A 442 -17.27 -20.96 -36.29
CA ASN A 442 -18.30 -21.79 -35.64
C ASN A 442 -19.65 -21.07 -35.50
N SER A 443 -20.11 -20.44 -36.58
CA SER A 443 -21.35 -19.63 -36.62
C SER A 443 -21.39 -18.42 -35.68
N SER A 444 -20.25 -18.03 -35.10
CA SER A 444 -20.10 -16.82 -34.29
C SER A 444 -19.20 -15.81 -35.00
N MET A 445 -19.61 -14.54 -35.01
CA MET A 445 -18.74 -13.48 -35.51
C MET A 445 -17.78 -13.05 -34.41
N MET A 446 -16.50 -13.12 -34.73
CA MET A 446 -15.38 -12.88 -33.85
C MET A 446 -14.71 -11.57 -34.23
N VAL A 447 -14.18 -10.84 -33.24
CA VAL A 447 -13.39 -9.63 -33.44
C VAL A 447 -12.06 -9.74 -32.70
N GLY A 448 -10.99 -9.22 -33.31
CA GLY A 448 -9.68 -9.15 -32.67
C GLY A 448 -9.61 -8.08 -31.58
N LEU A 449 -9.03 -8.42 -30.43
CA LEU A 449 -8.84 -7.47 -29.32
C LEU A 449 -8.03 -6.24 -29.74
N LYS A 450 -7.00 -6.43 -30.57
CA LYS A 450 -6.20 -5.32 -31.10
C LYS A 450 -7.01 -4.39 -32.00
N HIS A 451 -7.97 -4.94 -32.74
CA HIS A 451 -8.85 -4.16 -33.60
C HIS A 451 -9.87 -3.36 -32.79
N LEU A 452 -10.49 -3.98 -31.78
CA LEU A 452 -11.33 -3.27 -30.80
C LEU A 452 -10.59 -2.10 -30.14
N LYS A 453 -9.33 -2.30 -29.75
CA LYS A 453 -8.51 -1.24 -29.16
C LYS A 453 -8.15 -0.12 -30.14
N ASN A 454 -7.72 -0.47 -31.35
CA ASN A 454 -7.19 0.52 -32.29
C ASN A 454 -8.29 1.32 -32.99
N GLU A 455 -9.34 0.63 -33.43
CA GLU A 455 -10.40 1.20 -34.26
C GLU A 455 -11.53 1.77 -33.39
N TYR A 456 -11.97 1.00 -32.41
CA TYR A 456 -13.13 1.36 -31.57
C TYR A 456 -12.74 1.99 -30.24
N LYS A 457 -11.43 2.16 -29.99
CA LYS A 457 -10.86 2.77 -28.78
C LYS A 457 -11.31 2.10 -27.49
N VAL A 458 -11.58 0.79 -27.56
CA VAL A 458 -11.92 -0.02 -26.38
C VAL A 458 -10.64 -0.31 -25.61
N ASP A 459 -10.61 0.05 -24.33
CA ASP A 459 -9.46 -0.25 -23.48
C ASP A 459 -9.54 -1.72 -23.07
N ILE A 460 -8.66 -2.55 -23.66
CA ILE A 460 -8.67 -4.00 -23.46
C ILE A 460 -7.40 -4.45 -22.75
N LEU A 461 -7.58 -5.23 -21.69
CA LEU A 461 -6.54 -6.00 -21.01
C LEU A 461 -6.88 -7.49 -21.09
N TYR A 462 -5.95 -8.28 -21.61
CA TYR A 462 -6.06 -9.74 -21.64
C TYR A 462 -5.03 -10.33 -20.66
N ASP A 463 -5.51 -10.96 -19.60
CA ASP A 463 -4.68 -11.71 -18.67
C ASP A 463 -4.52 -13.14 -19.21
N ASN A 464 -3.35 -13.42 -19.81
CA ASN A 464 -3.03 -14.74 -20.35
C ASN A 464 -3.04 -15.84 -19.28
N ALA A 465 -2.77 -15.50 -18.01
CA ALA A 465 -2.67 -16.50 -16.95
C ALA A 465 -4.05 -17.00 -16.51
N SER A 466 -5.04 -16.10 -16.47
CA SER A 466 -6.43 -16.43 -16.10
C SER A 466 -7.37 -16.59 -17.31
N ASN A 467 -6.86 -16.40 -18.54
CA ASN A 467 -7.64 -16.35 -19.78
C ASN A 467 -8.82 -15.36 -19.69
N THR A 468 -8.62 -14.22 -19.03
CA THR A 468 -9.69 -13.24 -18.74
C THR A 468 -9.48 -11.96 -19.54
N ILE A 469 -10.57 -11.41 -20.08
CA ILE A 469 -10.56 -10.16 -20.85
C ILE A 469 -11.32 -9.08 -20.08
N PHE A 470 -10.65 -7.97 -19.84
CA PHE A 470 -11.23 -6.77 -19.28
C PHE A 470 -11.37 -5.73 -20.40
N ALA A 471 -12.56 -5.19 -20.58
CA ALA A 471 -12.87 -4.21 -21.61
C ALA A 471 -13.57 -2.99 -20.99
N TYR A 472 -13.12 -1.78 -21.35
CA TYR A 472 -13.61 -0.50 -20.83
C TYR A 472 -13.99 0.48 -21.95
#